data_AF-A0A0R2TG85-F1
#
_entry.id   AF-A0A0R2TG85-F1
#
_cell.length_a   1.000
_cell.length_b   1.000
_cell.length_c   1.000
_cell.angle_alpha   90.00
_cell.angle_beta   90.00
_cell.angle_gamma   90.00
#
_symmetry.space_group_name_H-M   'P 1'
#
loop_
_entity.id
_entity.type
_entity.pdbx_description
1 polymer ?
#
loop_
_entity_poly.entity_id
_entity_poly.type
_entity_poly.pdbx_seq_one_letter_code
_entity_poly.pdbx_strand_id
1 'polypeptide(L)'
;MLTAAFRAFGGEEIVRHFLVTLPGGFWFQFFVVMAVIFVLGFFLDFIEIAVVVVPIVAPILLANPEANVTAVWLGVMIGLNIQTSFLTPPFGFALFYLRGVAPAIVRTVDIYKGVVPFIGLQLMALVIVALMPSLVNYLPNRSSLLAESSPPPRNPRLQYCLDEYNHGFAKDFGADLRANLSPLASLEAKDLPKSVAKFMQEGVKGLDATYAALDAIFVAEDAINNSAGAYRPVLTQVRKVEKEIRLLESENQRDAQAISRMSTAESNAARLAQLQGAIAGNEAKIAEFRLQIPSDWKSTFGAFHDILNTEEKARSDYRRLADNTYGAFEDMAKFLASSSEFTALDDRITALKSQIETDNLKTLSKEVKTLAADFGKLKSGGEVKSSLEKLQKAMAKSKPDLAAVSREYSVAMTAFDVGVAFFEGPAATITQVLAQVEPQLKVSVGARQQDKLTREQALSIAACSSHHRDVSLNF
;
A
#
# COMPACT_ATOMS: atom_id res chain seq x y z
N MET A 1 -20.87 26.21 -10.74
CA MET A 1 -22.34 26.13 -10.82
C MET A 1 -22.82 25.30 -12.01
N LEU A 2 -22.28 25.50 -13.23
CA LEU A 2 -22.74 24.79 -14.43
C LEU A 2 -22.48 23.27 -14.41
N THR A 3 -21.31 22.83 -13.93
CA THR A 3 -20.99 21.40 -13.72
C THR A 3 -21.92 20.73 -12.71
N ALA A 4 -22.24 21.40 -11.62
CA ALA A 4 -23.19 20.89 -10.62
C ALA A 4 -24.62 20.80 -11.18
N ALA A 5 -25.07 21.79 -11.95
CA ALA A 5 -26.36 21.76 -12.61
C ALA A 5 -26.43 20.65 -13.68
N PHE A 6 -25.42 20.52 -14.54
CA PHE A 6 -25.34 19.45 -15.54
C PHE A 6 -25.40 18.05 -14.91
N ARG A 7 -24.70 17.86 -13.78
CA ARG A 7 -24.80 16.64 -12.97
C ARG A 7 -26.19 16.42 -12.38
N ALA A 8 -26.79 17.47 -11.81
CA ALA A 8 -28.12 17.41 -11.21
C ALA A 8 -29.22 17.06 -12.23
N PHE A 9 -29.09 17.50 -13.48
CA PHE A 9 -29.99 17.13 -14.58
C PHE A 9 -29.64 15.80 -15.26
N GLY A 10 -28.67 15.03 -14.73
CA GLY A 10 -28.31 13.71 -15.23
C GLY A 10 -27.46 13.71 -16.51
N GLY A 11 -26.89 14.85 -16.91
CA GLY A 11 -26.05 14.95 -18.10
C GLY A 11 -24.77 14.11 -18.00
N GLU A 12 -24.21 13.96 -16.78
CA GLU A 12 -23.07 13.08 -16.53
C GLU A 12 -23.39 11.62 -16.84
N GLU A 13 -24.60 11.15 -16.49
CA GLU A 13 -24.98 9.76 -16.75
C GLU A 13 -25.14 9.50 -18.25
N ILE A 14 -25.60 10.49 -19.03
CA ILE A 14 -25.70 10.38 -20.49
C ILE A 14 -24.31 10.23 -21.12
N VAL A 15 -23.36 11.10 -20.74
CA VAL A 15 -21.98 11.05 -21.24
C VAL A 15 -21.31 9.75 -20.81
N ARG A 16 -21.53 9.32 -19.56
CA ARG A 16 -21.05 8.05 -19.05
C ARG A 16 -21.60 6.88 -19.84
N HIS A 17 -22.91 6.81 -20.05
CA HIS A 17 -23.54 5.73 -20.82
C HIS A 17 -22.97 5.69 -22.25
N PHE A 18 -22.82 6.85 -22.90
CA PHE A 18 -22.23 6.93 -24.23
C PHE A 18 -20.78 6.41 -24.26
N LEU A 19 -19.93 6.84 -23.33
CA LEU A 19 -18.54 6.39 -23.29
C LEU A 19 -18.43 4.91 -22.93
N VAL A 20 -19.24 4.41 -22.00
CA VAL A 20 -19.22 3.01 -21.55
C VAL A 20 -19.71 2.06 -22.63
N THR A 21 -20.63 2.47 -23.51
CA THR A 21 -21.11 1.63 -24.62
C THR A 21 -20.15 1.60 -25.81
N LEU A 22 -19.10 2.44 -25.84
CA LEU A 22 -18.11 2.39 -26.92
C LEU A 22 -17.32 1.07 -26.91
N PRO A 23 -17.14 0.43 -28.08
CA PRO A 23 -16.29 -0.74 -28.22
C PRO A 23 -14.81 -0.36 -28.14
N GLY A 24 -13.95 -1.20 -27.57
CA GLY A 24 -12.48 -1.02 -27.64
C GLY A 24 -11.76 -0.65 -26.34
N GLY A 25 -12.43 -0.75 -25.19
CA GLY A 25 -11.80 -0.60 -23.86
C GLY A 25 -11.31 0.82 -23.57
N PHE A 26 -10.42 0.95 -22.57
CA PHE A 26 -9.92 2.25 -22.11
C PHE A 26 -9.26 3.07 -23.22
N TRP A 27 -8.35 2.48 -24.02
CA TRP A 27 -7.56 3.23 -25.00
C TRP A 27 -8.42 3.85 -26.10
N PHE A 28 -9.46 3.14 -26.54
CA PHE A 28 -10.41 3.69 -27.50
C PHE A 28 -11.23 4.83 -26.90
N GLN A 29 -11.78 4.65 -25.69
CA GLN A 29 -12.49 5.71 -24.96
C GLN A 29 -11.61 6.95 -24.75
N PHE A 30 -10.35 6.74 -24.33
CA PHE A 30 -9.36 7.79 -24.15
C PHE A 30 -9.10 8.54 -25.46
N PHE A 31 -8.88 7.83 -26.57
CA PHE A 31 -8.67 8.45 -27.88
C PHE A 31 -9.88 9.29 -28.33
N VAL A 32 -11.09 8.76 -28.16
CA VAL A 32 -12.33 9.50 -28.49
C VAL A 32 -12.45 10.77 -27.64
N VAL A 33 -12.18 10.69 -26.34
CA VAL A 33 -12.19 11.86 -25.45
C VAL A 33 -11.12 12.87 -25.86
N MET A 34 -9.89 12.42 -26.18
CA MET A 34 -8.83 13.31 -26.67
C MET A 34 -9.24 13.99 -27.98
N ALA A 35 -9.84 13.27 -28.92
CA ALA A 35 -10.30 13.83 -30.19
C ALA A 35 -11.41 14.87 -29.99
N VAL A 36 -12.38 14.59 -29.11
CA VAL A 36 -13.46 15.54 -28.77
C VAL A 36 -12.89 16.79 -28.11
N ILE A 37 -11.99 16.65 -27.13
CA ILE A 37 -11.31 17.79 -26.49
C ILE A 37 -10.50 18.59 -27.50
N PHE A 38 -9.80 17.92 -28.42
CA PHE A 38 -9.01 18.57 -29.46
C PHE A 38 -9.89 19.43 -30.38
N VAL A 39 -11.05 18.92 -30.80
CA VAL A 39 -12.01 19.68 -31.62
C VAL A 39 -12.67 20.81 -30.82
N LEU A 40 -13.01 20.57 -29.55
CA LEU A 40 -13.58 21.60 -28.68
C LEU A 40 -12.61 22.75 -28.43
N GLY A 41 -11.31 22.48 -28.36
CA GLY A 41 -10.26 23.50 -28.20
C GLY A 41 -10.17 24.49 -29.37
N PHE A 42 -10.82 24.23 -30.51
CA PHE A 42 -10.95 25.21 -31.59
C PHE A 42 -11.98 26.30 -31.28
N PHE A 43 -12.93 26.05 -30.38
CA PHE A 43 -14.05 26.95 -30.10
C PHE A 43 -14.03 27.50 -28.67
N LEU A 44 -13.55 26.70 -27.72
CA LEU A 44 -13.57 27.01 -26.29
C LEU A 44 -12.16 27.30 -25.77
N ASP A 45 -12.07 28.17 -24.76
CA ASP A 45 -10.81 28.45 -24.10
C ASP A 45 -10.37 27.26 -23.21
N PHE A 46 -9.08 27.13 -22.93
CA PHE A 46 -8.52 26.03 -22.13
C PHE A 46 -9.09 26.05 -20.71
N ILE A 47 -9.36 27.25 -20.16
CA ILE A 47 -9.99 27.42 -18.84
C ILE A 47 -11.40 26.82 -18.85
N GLU A 48 -12.17 27.06 -19.91
CA GLU A 48 -13.54 26.55 -20.03
C GLU A 48 -13.55 25.02 -20.15
N ILE A 49 -12.66 24.46 -20.98
CA ILE A 49 -12.50 23.01 -21.11
C ILE A 49 -12.08 22.39 -19.76
N ALA A 50 -11.11 22.99 -19.07
CA ALA A 50 -10.61 22.50 -17.79
C ALA A 50 -11.67 22.54 -16.67
N VAL A 51 -12.55 23.55 -16.66
CA VAL A 51 -13.58 23.71 -15.62
C VAL A 51 -14.87 22.95 -15.94
N VAL A 52 -15.20 22.76 -17.21
CA VAL A 52 -16.45 22.13 -17.64
C VAL A 52 -16.25 20.68 -18.07
N VAL A 53 -15.37 20.44 -19.04
CA VAL A 53 -15.25 19.13 -19.71
C VAL A 53 -14.44 18.15 -18.86
N VAL A 54 -13.28 18.57 -18.34
CA VAL A 54 -12.38 17.68 -17.59
C VAL A 54 -13.04 17.03 -16.36
N PRO A 55 -13.82 17.73 -15.51
CA PRO A 55 -14.48 17.13 -14.37
C PRO A 55 -15.59 16.11 -14.74
N ILE A 56 -16.08 16.15 -15.98
CA ILE A 56 -17.06 15.19 -16.51
C ILE A 56 -16.34 13.94 -17.04
N VAL A 57 -15.31 14.12 -17.88
CA VAL A 57 -14.65 12.98 -18.54
C VAL A 57 -13.63 12.26 -17.65
N ALA A 58 -12.92 12.98 -16.77
CA ALA A 58 -11.84 12.40 -15.98
C ALA A 58 -12.31 11.31 -15.01
N PRO A 59 -13.40 11.47 -14.24
CA PRO A 59 -13.89 10.39 -13.38
C PRO A 59 -14.30 9.15 -14.16
N ILE A 60 -14.85 9.31 -15.36
CA ILE A 60 -15.27 8.19 -16.22
C ILE A 60 -14.04 7.39 -16.69
N LEU A 61 -12.98 8.08 -17.14
CA LEU A 61 -11.75 7.43 -17.60
C LEU A 61 -10.96 6.80 -16.44
N LEU A 62 -10.89 7.46 -15.28
CA LEU A 62 -10.17 6.97 -14.10
C LEU A 62 -10.91 5.84 -13.36
N ALA A 63 -12.22 5.68 -13.58
CA ALA A 63 -13.00 4.58 -13.02
C ALA A 63 -12.73 3.24 -13.70
N ASN A 64 -12.12 3.22 -14.89
CA ASN A 64 -11.79 1.98 -15.59
C ASN A 64 -10.50 1.36 -15.04
N PRO A 65 -10.55 0.20 -14.38
CA PRO A 65 -9.37 -0.43 -13.77
C PRO A 65 -8.40 -1.03 -14.81
N GLU A 66 -8.84 -1.20 -16.07
CA GLU A 66 -8.05 -1.84 -17.14
C GLU A 66 -6.75 -1.10 -17.51
N ALA A 67 -6.70 0.22 -17.31
CA ALA A 67 -5.53 1.01 -17.72
C ALA A 67 -4.70 1.54 -16.56
N ASN A 68 -5.24 1.52 -15.34
CA ASN A 68 -4.64 2.02 -14.10
C ASN A 68 -3.76 3.27 -14.31
N VAL A 69 -4.31 4.27 -15.03
CA VAL A 69 -3.62 5.51 -15.34
C VAL A 69 -3.74 6.48 -14.16
N THR A 70 -2.69 7.26 -13.91
CA THR A 70 -2.74 8.27 -12.86
C THR A 70 -3.54 9.49 -13.33
N ALA A 71 -4.20 10.18 -12.39
CA ALA A 71 -4.87 11.44 -12.69
C ALA A 71 -3.89 12.52 -13.19
N VAL A 72 -2.63 12.47 -12.74
CA VAL A 72 -1.56 13.37 -13.17
C VAL A 72 -1.23 13.13 -14.64
N TRP A 73 -1.02 11.87 -15.04
CA TRP A 73 -0.78 11.50 -16.43
C TRP A 73 -1.94 11.94 -17.34
N LEU A 74 -3.19 11.67 -16.94
CA LEU A 74 -4.36 12.08 -17.70
C LEU A 74 -4.43 13.62 -17.84
N GLY A 75 -4.15 14.35 -16.77
CA GLY A 75 -4.11 15.81 -16.79
C GLY A 75 -3.03 16.37 -17.73
N VAL A 76 -1.84 15.78 -17.73
CA VAL A 76 -0.76 16.18 -18.66
C VAL A 76 -1.12 15.86 -20.10
N MET A 77 -1.70 14.68 -20.38
CA MET A 77 -2.16 14.33 -21.72
C MET A 77 -3.22 15.30 -22.24
N ILE A 78 -4.21 15.64 -21.41
CA ILE A 78 -5.23 16.65 -21.75
C ILE A 78 -4.58 18.01 -21.98
N GLY A 79 -3.65 18.43 -21.11
CA GLY A 79 -2.93 19.70 -21.25
C GLY A 79 -2.14 19.81 -22.54
N LEU A 80 -1.36 18.78 -22.90
CA LEU A 80 -0.62 18.72 -24.16
C LEU A 80 -1.56 18.74 -25.36
N ASN A 81 -2.69 18.03 -25.28
CA ASN A 81 -3.69 17.97 -26.33
C ASN A 81 -4.36 19.34 -26.56
N ILE A 82 -4.78 20.02 -25.49
CA ILE A 82 -5.36 21.37 -25.57
C ILE A 82 -4.34 22.37 -26.14
N GLN A 83 -3.08 22.33 -25.67
CA GLN A 83 -2.01 23.16 -26.23
C GLN A 83 -1.82 22.95 -27.74
N THR A 84 -1.93 21.70 -28.21
CA THR A 84 -1.87 21.37 -29.64
C THR A 84 -3.04 21.97 -30.42
N SER A 85 -4.25 21.86 -29.87
CA SER A 85 -5.48 22.39 -30.46
C SER A 85 -5.39 23.90 -30.69
N PHE A 86 -4.83 24.63 -29.73
CA PHE A 86 -4.65 26.09 -29.79
C PHE A 86 -3.68 26.57 -30.88
N LEU A 87 -2.83 25.68 -31.39
CA LEU A 87 -1.88 25.94 -32.45
C LEU A 87 -2.37 25.48 -33.83
N THR A 88 -3.48 24.73 -33.91
CA THR A 88 -3.91 24.09 -35.16
C THR A 88 -4.89 25.00 -35.95
N PRO A 89 -4.61 25.32 -37.22
CA PRO A 89 -5.57 26.00 -38.09
C PRO A 89 -6.86 25.17 -38.27
N PRO A 90 -8.04 25.78 -38.46
CA PRO A 90 -8.28 27.16 -38.85
C PRO A 90 -8.58 28.14 -37.69
N PHE A 91 -8.66 27.65 -36.44
CA PHE A 91 -9.11 28.44 -35.29
C PHE A 91 -8.07 28.67 -34.19
N GLY A 92 -6.80 28.32 -34.42
CA GLY A 92 -5.74 28.49 -33.43
C GLY A 92 -5.61 29.94 -32.93
N PHE A 93 -6.12 30.24 -31.73
CA PHE A 93 -6.13 31.59 -31.16
C PHE A 93 -4.74 32.22 -31.15
N ALA A 94 -3.70 31.44 -30.88
CA ALA A 94 -2.32 31.89 -30.91
C ALA A 94 -1.90 32.39 -32.31
N LEU A 95 -2.35 31.74 -33.39
CA LEU A 95 -2.07 32.15 -34.76
C LEU A 95 -2.82 33.43 -35.14
N PHE A 96 -4.05 33.61 -34.64
CA PHE A 96 -4.80 34.85 -34.85
C PHE A 96 -4.19 36.03 -34.08
N TYR A 97 -3.71 35.82 -32.85
CA TYR A 97 -2.97 36.84 -32.12
C TYR A 97 -1.69 37.22 -32.86
N LEU A 98 -0.93 36.24 -33.36
CA LEU A 98 0.26 36.51 -34.15
C LEU A 98 -0.08 37.27 -35.44
N ARG A 99 -1.17 36.90 -36.13
CA ARG A 99 -1.64 37.62 -37.31
C ARG A 99 -2.03 39.06 -36.99
N GLY A 100 -2.60 39.33 -35.80
CA GLY A 100 -2.98 40.67 -35.35
C GLY A 100 -1.79 41.64 -35.20
N VAL A 101 -0.60 41.12 -34.89
CA VAL A 101 0.63 41.92 -34.75
C VAL A 101 1.58 41.80 -35.96
N ALA A 102 1.33 40.84 -36.87
CA ALA A 102 2.18 40.59 -38.02
C ALA A 102 2.01 41.68 -39.11
N PRO A 103 3.12 42.20 -39.69
CA PRO A 103 3.06 43.16 -40.78
C PRO A 103 2.41 42.56 -42.03
N ALA A 104 1.77 43.40 -42.85
CA ALA A 104 0.95 42.96 -44.00
C ALA A 104 1.71 42.15 -45.06
N ILE A 105 3.05 42.19 -45.05
CA ILE A 105 3.91 41.37 -45.90
C ILE A 105 3.84 39.87 -45.56
N VAL A 106 3.53 39.51 -44.31
CA VAL A 106 3.41 38.11 -43.87
C VAL A 106 1.99 37.64 -44.15
N ARG A 107 1.85 36.67 -45.06
CA ARG A 107 0.53 36.10 -45.37
C ARG A 107 0.13 35.11 -44.28
N THR A 108 -1.17 34.94 -44.05
CA THR A 108 -1.70 33.95 -43.09
C THR A 108 -1.20 32.54 -43.40
N VAL A 109 -1.02 32.21 -44.69
CA VAL A 109 -0.47 30.92 -45.13
C VAL A 109 0.98 30.73 -44.68
N ASP A 110 1.77 31.81 -44.61
CA ASP A 110 3.16 31.75 -44.15
C ASP A 110 3.21 31.45 -42.64
N ILE A 111 2.28 32.03 -41.86
CA ILE A 111 2.08 31.72 -40.44
C ILE A 111 1.66 30.26 -40.26
N TYR A 112 0.70 29.77 -41.05
CA TYR A 112 0.21 28.40 -40.95
C TYR A 112 1.30 27.39 -41.30
N LYS A 113 2.07 27.62 -42.37
CA LYS A 113 3.22 26.79 -42.72
C LYS A 113 4.30 26.80 -41.64
N GLY A 114 4.51 27.96 -41.01
CA GLY A 114 5.47 28.12 -39.91
C GLY A 114 5.12 27.31 -38.66
N VAL A 115 3.83 27.12 -38.36
CA VAL A 115 3.40 26.36 -37.16
C VAL A 115 3.37 24.84 -37.37
N VAL A 116 3.25 24.34 -38.62
CA VAL A 116 3.17 22.88 -38.89
C VAL A 116 4.31 22.08 -38.23
N PRO A 117 5.59 22.51 -38.30
CA PRO A 117 6.68 21.81 -37.60
C PRO A 117 6.47 21.75 -36.09
N PHE A 118 5.95 22.81 -35.47
CA PHE A 118 5.66 22.85 -34.03
C PHE A 118 4.52 21.91 -33.65
N ILE A 119 3.46 21.83 -34.47
CA ILE A 119 2.39 20.84 -34.28
C ILE A 119 2.96 19.42 -34.37
N GLY A 120 3.87 19.17 -35.31
CA GLY A 120 4.56 17.88 -35.43
C GLY A 120 5.35 17.52 -34.16
N LEU A 121 6.12 18.47 -33.61
CA LEU A 121 6.84 18.27 -32.34
C LEU A 121 5.89 18.04 -31.17
N GLN A 122 4.76 18.72 -31.13
CA GLN A 122 3.76 18.58 -30.07
C GLN A 122 3.05 17.22 -30.11
N LEU A 123 2.69 16.75 -31.31
CA LEU A 123 2.15 15.40 -31.50
C LEU A 123 3.18 14.33 -31.13
N MET A 124 4.45 14.54 -31.47
CA MET A 124 5.53 13.66 -31.05
C MET A 124 5.67 13.63 -29.52
N ALA A 125 5.62 14.77 -28.85
CA ALA A 125 5.64 14.85 -27.39
C ALA A 125 4.44 14.11 -26.77
N LEU A 126 3.24 14.25 -27.35
CA LEU A 126 2.03 13.54 -26.93
C LEU A 126 2.20 12.01 -27.05
N VAL A 127 2.80 11.52 -28.14
CA VAL A 127 3.11 10.09 -28.31
C VAL A 127 4.14 9.61 -27.29
N ILE A 128 5.22 10.38 -27.06
CA ILE A 128 6.25 10.01 -26.08
C ILE A 128 5.65 9.89 -24.67
N VAL A 129 4.85 10.88 -24.26
CA VAL A 129 4.20 10.87 -22.94
C VAL A 129 3.14 9.77 -22.84
N ALA A 130 2.46 9.47 -23.95
CA ALA A 130 1.50 8.37 -23.97
C ALA A 130 2.16 7.00 -23.73
N LEU A 131 3.34 6.77 -24.32
CA LEU A 131 4.08 5.52 -24.20
C LEU A 131 4.90 5.41 -22.92
N MET A 132 5.30 6.55 -22.33
CA MET A 132 6.21 6.59 -21.19
C MET A 132 5.63 7.39 -20.02
N PRO A 133 4.65 6.84 -19.29
CA PRO A 133 3.99 7.54 -18.18
C PRO A 133 4.91 7.90 -17.02
N SER A 134 6.04 7.20 -16.87
CA SER A 134 7.05 7.47 -15.85
C SER A 134 7.61 8.89 -15.93
N LEU A 135 7.71 9.48 -17.13
CA LEU A 135 8.15 10.88 -17.30
C LEU A 135 7.27 11.86 -16.53
N VAL A 136 5.96 11.61 -16.52
CA VAL A 136 4.98 12.49 -15.89
C VAL A 136 4.90 12.23 -14.39
N ASN A 137 4.92 10.95 -13.99
CA ASN A 137 4.67 10.56 -12.61
C ASN A 137 5.92 10.67 -11.71
N TYR A 138 7.13 10.54 -12.28
CA TYR A 138 8.35 10.47 -11.49
C TYR A 138 8.63 11.75 -10.69
N LEU A 139 8.56 12.91 -11.34
CA LEU A 139 8.90 14.18 -10.68
C LEU A 139 7.92 14.54 -9.54
N PRO A 140 6.58 14.43 -9.72
CA PRO A 140 5.62 14.59 -8.63
C PRO A 140 5.82 13.57 -7.50
N ASN A 141 6.08 12.30 -7.81
CA ASN A 141 6.33 11.29 -6.78
C ASN A 141 7.61 11.62 -6.00
N ARG A 142 8.68 12.00 -6.71
CA ARG A 142 9.96 12.40 -6.10
C ARG A 142 9.80 13.63 -5.20
N SER A 143 9.10 14.66 -5.65
CA SER A 143 8.90 15.87 -4.84
C SER A 143 8.04 15.57 -3.60
N SER A 144 6.99 14.77 -3.75
CA SER A 144 6.12 14.38 -2.64
C SER A 144 6.81 13.47 -1.61
N LEU A 145 7.65 12.53 -2.06
CA LEU A 145 8.31 11.56 -1.17
C LEU A 145 9.55 12.12 -0.49
N LEU A 146 10.17 13.17 -1.05
CA LEU A 146 11.29 13.89 -0.43
C LEU A 146 10.85 15.09 0.43
N ALA A 147 9.56 15.45 0.41
CA ALA A 147 9.04 16.55 1.21
C ALA A 147 9.05 16.23 2.71
N GLU A 148 9.06 17.25 3.57
CA GLU A 148 8.97 17.05 5.02
C GLU A 148 7.66 16.39 5.47
N SER A 149 6.59 16.58 4.68
CA SER A 149 5.27 15.98 4.83
C SER A 149 5.14 14.62 4.14
N SER A 150 6.25 13.96 3.82
CA SER A 150 6.25 12.65 3.18
C SER A 150 5.41 11.63 3.96
N PRO A 151 4.59 10.79 3.29
CA PRO A 151 3.87 9.73 3.95
C PRO A 151 4.82 8.73 4.63
N PRO A 152 4.42 8.12 5.76
CA PRO A 152 5.28 7.17 6.46
C PRO A 152 5.46 5.89 5.61
N PRO A 153 6.62 5.20 5.74
CA PRO A 153 6.91 3.94 5.03
C PRO A 153 5.86 2.85 5.20
N ARG A 154 5.08 2.87 6.30
CA ARG A 154 3.98 1.93 6.58
C ARG A 154 2.74 2.11 5.68
N ASN A 155 2.69 3.16 4.86
CA ASN A 155 1.55 3.43 3.98
C ASN A 155 1.32 2.24 3.00
N PRO A 156 0.09 1.69 2.92
CA PRO A 156 -0.23 0.57 2.03
C PRO A 156 0.14 0.80 0.56
N ARG A 157 0.03 2.04 0.07
CA ARG A 157 0.33 2.39 -1.33
C ARG A 157 1.82 2.28 -1.68
N LEU A 158 2.70 2.38 -0.69
CA LEU A 158 4.15 2.33 -0.90
C LEU A 158 4.72 0.92 -0.76
N GLN A 159 3.95 -0.01 -0.19
CA GLN A 159 4.49 -1.31 0.22
C GLN A 159 5.06 -2.10 -0.94
N TYR A 160 4.41 -2.10 -2.11
CA TYR A 160 4.91 -2.83 -3.27
C TYR A 160 6.34 -2.39 -3.65
N CYS A 161 6.56 -1.09 -3.82
CA CYS A 161 7.87 -0.55 -4.17
C CYS A 161 8.88 -0.61 -3.01
N LEU A 162 8.40 -0.62 -1.77
CA LEU A 162 9.26 -0.83 -0.59
C LEU A 162 9.72 -2.29 -0.52
N ASP A 163 8.86 -3.26 -0.87
CA ASP A 163 9.20 -4.68 -0.98
C ASP A 163 10.27 -4.87 -2.07
N GLU A 164 10.13 -4.21 -3.24
CA GLU A 164 11.17 -4.21 -4.30
C GLU A 164 12.50 -3.64 -3.82
N TYR A 165 12.49 -2.48 -3.17
CA TYR A 165 13.69 -1.87 -2.62
C TYR A 165 14.39 -2.81 -1.62
N ASN A 166 13.61 -3.41 -0.71
CA ASN A 166 14.14 -4.30 0.31
C ASN A 166 14.71 -5.60 -0.28
N HIS A 167 14.16 -6.09 -1.38
CA HIS A 167 14.67 -7.27 -2.07
C HIS A 167 16.00 -6.99 -2.77
N GLY A 168 16.15 -5.81 -3.38
CA GLY A 168 17.45 -5.33 -3.86
C GLY A 168 18.46 -5.21 -2.71
N PHE A 169 18.06 -4.56 -1.61
CA PHE A 169 18.91 -4.42 -0.42
C PHE A 169 19.34 -5.76 0.16
N ALA A 170 18.43 -6.74 0.24
CA ALA A 170 18.72 -8.07 0.78
C ALA A 170 19.75 -8.83 -0.08
N LYS A 171 19.72 -8.65 -1.41
CA LYS A 171 20.70 -9.23 -2.33
C LYS A 171 22.09 -8.62 -2.14
N ASP A 172 22.15 -7.30 -2.00
CA ASP A 172 23.42 -6.58 -1.95
C ASP A 172 24.07 -6.63 -0.57
N PHE A 173 23.28 -6.51 0.51
CA PHE A 173 23.78 -6.33 1.87
C PHE A 173 23.35 -7.45 2.85
N GLY A 174 22.48 -8.38 2.44
CA GLY A 174 21.97 -9.41 3.34
C GLY A 174 23.05 -10.37 3.85
N ALA A 175 24.09 -10.64 3.05
CA ALA A 175 25.22 -11.47 3.47
C ALA A 175 26.06 -10.79 4.57
N ASP A 176 26.34 -9.50 4.40
CA ASP A 176 27.09 -8.70 5.38
C ASP A 176 26.32 -8.57 6.69
N LEU A 177 25.01 -8.37 6.61
CA LEU A 177 24.16 -8.29 7.80
C LEU A 177 24.19 -9.61 8.61
N ARG A 178 24.12 -10.76 7.93
CA ARG A 178 24.27 -12.07 8.59
C ARG A 178 25.66 -12.26 9.21
N ALA A 179 26.71 -11.85 8.50
CA ALA A 179 28.08 -11.93 8.99
C ALA A 179 28.26 -11.11 10.28
N ASN A 180 27.71 -9.89 10.30
CA ASN A 180 27.78 -8.99 11.46
C ASN A 180 26.95 -9.47 12.65
N LEU A 181 25.91 -10.29 12.43
CA LEU A 181 25.12 -10.91 13.50
C LEU A 181 25.74 -12.21 14.04
N SER A 182 26.72 -12.79 13.36
CA SER A 182 27.36 -14.06 13.76
C SER A 182 27.95 -14.07 15.19
N PRO A 183 28.49 -12.97 15.77
CA PRO A 183 28.97 -12.98 17.14
C PRO A 183 27.88 -13.24 18.19
N LEU A 184 26.61 -12.99 17.85
CA LEU A 184 25.48 -13.29 18.74
C LEU A 184 25.21 -14.80 18.82
N ALA A 185 25.58 -15.56 17.79
CA ALA A 185 25.40 -17.01 17.77
C ALA A 185 26.36 -17.75 18.73
N SER A 186 27.48 -17.13 19.10
CA SER A 186 28.46 -17.70 20.04
C SER A 186 28.09 -17.51 21.52
N LEU A 187 27.02 -16.80 21.85
CA LEU A 187 26.59 -16.60 23.24
C LEU A 187 25.83 -17.83 23.76
N GLU A 188 26.28 -18.41 24.88
CA GLU A 188 25.63 -19.57 25.47
C GLU A 188 24.31 -19.20 26.19
N ALA A 189 23.25 -19.98 25.96
CA ALA A 189 21.90 -19.72 26.48
C ALA A 189 21.80 -19.65 28.02
N LYS A 190 22.78 -20.18 28.75
CA LYS A 190 22.81 -20.21 30.21
C LYS A 190 23.16 -18.85 30.83
N ASP A 191 23.85 -17.99 30.09
CA ASP A 191 24.37 -16.69 30.55
C ASP A 191 23.43 -15.53 30.14
N LEU A 192 22.25 -15.85 29.63
CA LEU A 192 21.29 -14.91 29.06
C LEU A 192 19.97 -14.92 29.84
N PRO A 193 19.40 -13.74 30.15
CA PRO A 193 18.01 -13.63 30.57
C PRO A 193 17.10 -14.25 29.50
N LYS A 194 15.99 -14.87 29.92
CA LYS A 194 15.04 -15.52 29.00
C LYS A 194 14.48 -14.54 27.98
N SER A 195 14.25 -13.29 28.38
CA SER A 195 13.85 -12.21 27.48
C SER A 195 14.88 -11.97 26.37
N VAL A 196 16.17 -11.91 26.69
CA VAL A 196 17.23 -11.69 25.69
C VAL A 196 17.38 -12.90 24.78
N ALA A 197 17.34 -14.12 25.34
CA ALA A 197 17.36 -15.34 24.53
C ALA A 197 16.19 -15.39 23.53
N LYS A 198 14.99 -14.95 23.96
CA LYS A 198 13.82 -14.81 23.09
C LYS A 198 14.05 -13.76 22.00
N PHE A 199 14.56 -12.57 22.33
CA PHE A 199 14.83 -11.53 21.34
C PHE A 199 15.88 -11.95 20.31
N MET A 200 16.94 -12.67 20.73
CA MET A 200 17.92 -13.21 19.79
C MET A 200 17.31 -14.28 18.89
N GLN A 201 16.42 -15.13 19.42
CA GLN A 201 15.71 -16.11 18.60
C GLN A 201 14.80 -15.41 17.57
N GLU A 202 13.98 -14.45 18.00
CA GLU A 202 13.02 -13.75 17.13
C GLU A 202 13.69 -12.77 16.16
N GLY A 203 14.81 -12.14 16.56
CA GLY A 203 15.57 -11.22 15.73
C GLY A 203 16.55 -11.94 14.79
N VAL A 204 17.54 -12.66 15.34
CA VAL A 204 18.63 -13.25 14.54
C VAL A 204 18.12 -14.38 13.66
N LYS A 205 17.36 -15.35 14.21
CA LYS A 205 16.78 -16.42 13.38
C LYS A 205 15.57 -15.94 12.56
N GLY A 206 14.86 -14.93 13.04
CA GLY A 206 13.76 -14.30 12.30
C GLY A 206 14.22 -13.57 11.03
N LEU A 207 15.46 -13.11 11.00
CA LEU A 207 16.03 -12.43 9.83
C LEU A 207 16.08 -13.33 8.58
N ASP A 208 16.57 -14.56 8.73
CA ASP A 208 16.63 -15.51 7.61
C ASP A 208 15.22 -15.89 7.13
N ALA A 209 14.29 -16.10 8.06
CA ALA A 209 12.89 -16.35 7.73
C ALA A 209 12.24 -15.15 7.02
N THR A 210 12.62 -13.93 7.38
CA THR A 210 12.14 -12.70 6.76
C THR A 210 12.64 -12.56 5.33
N TYR A 211 13.92 -12.83 5.07
CA TYR A 211 14.46 -12.81 3.71
C TYR A 211 13.89 -13.93 2.84
N ALA A 212 13.72 -15.13 3.38
CA ALA A 212 13.05 -16.21 2.66
C ALA A 212 11.59 -15.86 2.31
N ALA A 213 10.86 -15.19 3.22
CA ALA A 213 9.52 -14.70 2.96
C ALA A 213 9.51 -13.56 1.92
N LEU A 214 10.56 -12.73 1.88
CA LEU A 214 10.72 -11.70 0.85
C LEU A 214 10.92 -12.32 -0.53
N ASP A 215 11.81 -13.30 -0.65
CA ASP A 215 12.04 -14.02 -1.91
C ASP A 215 10.76 -14.73 -2.39
N ALA A 216 9.97 -15.29 -1.47
CA ALA A 216 8.71 -15.94 -1.79
C ALA A 216 7.68 -15.00 -2.45
N ILE A 217 7.73 -13.69 -2.18
CA ILE A 217 6.89 -12.71 -2.87
C ILE A 217 7.20 -12.70 -4.37
N PHE A 218 8.49 -12.63 -4.73
CA PHE A 218 8.90 -12.54 -6.14
C PHE A 218 8.68 -13.86 -6.88
N VAL A 219 8.85 -14.99 -6.20
CA VAL A 219 8.47 -16.31 -6.75
C VAL A 219 6.96 -16.37 -7.05
N ALA A 220 6.12 -15.86 -6.16
CA ALA A 220 4.68 -15.79 -6.38
C ALA A 220 4.31 -14.80 -7.51
N GLU A 221 5.01 -13.67 -7.60
CA GLU A 221 4.83 -12.67 -8.68
C GLU A 221 5.22 -13.25 -10.05
N ASP A 222 6.31 -14.01 -10.13
CA ASP A 222 6.70 -14.72 -11.35
C ASP A 222 5.66 -15.78 -11.75
N ALA A 223 5.04 -16.47 -10.79
CA ALA A 223 3.95 -17.40 -11.07
C ALA A 223 2.71 -16.71 -11.68
N ILE A 224 2.40 -15.49 -11.22
CA ILE A 224 1.36 -14.64 -11.82
C ILE A 224 1.74 -14.28 -13.25
N ASN A 225 2.96 -13.76 -13.47
CA ASN A 225 3.43 -13.31 -14.78
C ASN A 225 3.42 -14.45 -15.82
N ASN A 226 3.85 -15.64 -15.42
CA ASN A 226 3.86 -16.84 -16.27
C ASN A 226 2.44 -17.31 -16.64
N SER A 227 1.48 -17.16 -15.73
CA SER A 227 0.09 -17.58 -15.95
C SER A 227 -0.76 -16.50 -16.64
N ALA A 228 -0.36 -15.23 -16.53
CA ALA A 228 -1.10 -14.08 -17.04
C ALA A 228 -1.30 -14.12 -18.56
N GLY A 229 -0.31 -14.64 -19.31
CA GLY A 229 -0.37 -14.71 -20.77
C GLY A 229 -1.54 -15.55 -21.29
N ALA A 230 -1.82 -16.69 -20.65
CA ALA A 230 -2.94 -17.56 -21.01
C ALA A 230 -4.28 -17.10 -20.41
N TYR A 231 -4.24 -16.52 -19.20
CA TYR A 231 -5.44 -16.08 -18.49
C TYR A 231 -6.05 -14.80 -19.06
N ARG A 232 -5.23 -13.80 -19.42
CA ARG A 232 -5.68 -12.47 -19.84
C ARG A 232 -6.68 -12.50 -21.02
N PRO A 233 -6.44 -13.23 -22.12
CA PRO A 233 -7.38 -13.25 -23.24
C PRO A 233 -8.76 -13.81 -22.86
N VAL A 234 -8.78 -14.88 -22.05
CA VAL A 234 -10.01 -15.51 -21.56
C VAL A 234 -10.75 -14.57 -20.62
N LEU A 235 -10.03 -13.94 -19.68
CA LEU A 235 -10.57 -12.92 -18.79
C LEU A 235 -11.20 -11.78 -19.58
N THR A 236 -10.49 -11.19 -20.54
CA THR A 236 -11.02 -10.08 -21.35
C THR A 236 -12.27 -10.48 -22.13
N GLN A 237 -12.31 -11.69 -22.70
CA GLN A 237 -13.50 -12.20 -23.38
C GLN A 237 -14.68 -12.32 -22.42
N VAL A 238 -14.50 -12.99 -21.28
CA VAL A 238 -15.58 -13.21 -20.31
C VAL A 238 -16.05 -11.90 -19.72
N ARG A 239 -15.13 -10.99 -19.34
CA ARG A 239 -15.48 -9.66 -18.81
C ARG A 239 -16.25 -8.81 -19.82
N LYS A 240 -15.91 -8.91 -21.11
CA LYS A 240 -16.67 -8.25 -22.18
C LYS A 240 -18.10 -8.79 -22.23
N VAL A 241 -18.28 -10.11 -22.21
CA VAL A 241 -19.60 -10.76 -22.21
C VAL A 241 -20.40 -10.39 -20.95
N GLU A 242 -19.78 -10.45 -19.77
CA GLU A 242 -20.41 -10.05 -18.51
C GLU A 242 -20.84 -8.58 -18.50
N LYS A 243 -20.04 -7.68 -19.11
CA LYS A 243 -20.40 -6.27 -19.26
C LYS A 243 -21.67 -6.11 -20.10
N GLU A 244 -21.78 -6.80 -21.23
CA GLU A 244 -22.99 -6.78 -22.07
C GLU A 244 -24.21 -7.32 -21.32
N ILE A 245 -24.05 -8.42 -20.58
CA ILE A 245 -25.11 -8.99 -19.73
C ILE A 245 -25.56 -7.96 -18.69
N ARG A 246 -24.62 -7.32 -17.96
CA ARG A 246 -24.95 -6.31 -16.94
C ARG A 246 -25.66 -5.09 -17.53
N LEU A 247 -25.32 -4.68 -18.75
CA LEU A 247 -26.00 -3.58 -19.44
C LEU A 247 -27.46 -3.95 -19.73
N LEU A 248 -27.71 -5.13 -20.31
CA LEU A 248 -29.05 -5.63 -20.58
C LEU A 248 -29.87 -5.85 -19.29
N GLU A 249 -29.24 -6.37 -18.24
CA GLU A 249 -29.88 -6.52 -16.92
C GLU A 249 -30.25 -5.16 -16.32
N SER A 250 -29.41 -4.14 -16.47
CA SER A 250 -29.70 -2.77 -16.04
C SER A 250 -30.85 -2.13 -16.84
N GLU A 251 -30.94 -2.39 -18.14
CA GLU A 251 -32.07 -1.98 -18.97
C GLU A 251 -33.35 -2.69 -18.55
N ASN A 252 -33.31 -4.01 -18.37
CA ASN A 252 -34.45 -4.79 -17.89
C ASN A 252 -34.92 -4.32 -16.51
N GLN A 253 -34.00 -3.97 -15.60
CA GLN A 253 -34.35 -3.42 -14.30
C GLN A 253 -35.06 -2.06 -14.42
N ARG A 254 -34.62 -1.19 -15.34
CA ARG A 254 -35.27 0.10 -15.62
C ARG A 254 -36.66 -0.08 -16.21
N ASP A 255 -36.81 -0.98 -17.17
CA ASP A 255 -38.08 -1.28 -17.81
C ASP A 255 -39.06 -1.94 -16.83
N ALA A 256 -38.58 -2.86 -15.98
CA ALA A 256 -39.38 -3.46 -14.91
C ALA A 256 -39.85 -2.42 -13.88
N GLN A 257 -39.00 -1.45 -13.52
CA GLN A 257 -39.39 -0.32 -12.67
C GLN A 257 -40.41 0.60 -13.34
N ALA A 258 -40.31 0.81 -14.67
CA ALA A 258 -41.30 1.58 -15.41
C ALA A 258 -42.65 0.86 -15.41
N ILE A 259 -42.67 -0.46 -15.66
CA ILE A 259 -43.87 -1.30 -15.59
C ILE A 259 -44.51 -1.21 -14.20
N SER A 260 -43.73 -1.34 -13.12
CA SER A 260 -44.27 -1.34 -11.75
C SER A 260 -44.86 0.01 -11.33
N ARG A 261 -44.43 1.11 -11.94
CA ARG A 261 -44.95 2.47 -11.70
C ARG A 261 -46.14 2.83 -12.60
N MET A 262 -46.43 2.03 -13.63
CA MET A 262 -47.53 2.28 -14.56
C MET A 262 -48.85 1.69 -14.04
N SER A 263 -49.96 2.41 -14.25
CA SER A 263 -51.30 1.88 -13.98
C SER A 263 -51.72 0.89 -15.05
N THR A 264 -52.52 -0.11 -14.68
CA THR A 264 -53.09 -1.15 -15.57
C THR A 264 -54.26 -0.65 -16.43
N ALA A 265 -54.40 0.67 -16.61
CA ALA A 265 -55.42 1.25 -17.47
C ALA A 265 -55.20 0.84 -18.94
N GLU A 266 -56.30 0.71 -19.69
CA GLU A 266 -56.30 0.27 -21.10
C GLU A 266 -55.42 1.18 -22.00
N SER A 267 -55.29 2.46 -21.63
CA SER A 267 -54.40 3.42 -22.30
C SER A 267 -52.91 3.05 -22.24
N ASN A 268 -52.47 2.26 -21.25
CA ASN A 268 -51.08 1.84 -21.07
C ASN A 268 -50.80 0.45 -21.64
N ALA A 269 -51.81 -0.28 -22.14
CA ALA A 269 -51.68 -1.67 -22.58
C ALA A 269 -50.61 -1.85 -23.68
N ALA A 270 -50.57 -0.95 -24.67
CA ALA A 270 -49.58 -0.98 -25.74
C ALA A 270 -48.14 -0.77 -25.22
N ARG A 271 -47.96 0.15 -24.25
CA ARG A 271 -46.65 0.43 -23.66
C ARG A 271 -46.18 -0.71 -22.75
N LEU A 272 -47.10 -1.33 -22.01
CA LEU A 272 -46.81 -2.53 -21.21
C LEU A 272 -46.32 -3.68 -22.09
N ALA A 273 -47.05 -3.97 -23.18
CA ALA A 273 -46.66 -5.02 -24.13
C ALA A 273 -45.29 -4.74 -24.76
N GLN A 274 -44.99 -3.47 -25.07
CA GLN A 274 -43.69 -3.07 -25.61
C GLN A 274 -42.54 -3.31 -24.60
N LEU A 275 -42.70 -2.87 -23.35
CA LEU A 275 -41.67 -3.04 -22.32
C LEU A 275 -41.46 -4.51 -21.97
N GLN A 276 -42.54 -5.29 -21.86
CA GLN A 276 -42.45 -6.74 -21.65
C GLN A 276 -41.75 -7.46 -22.81
N GLY A 277 -42.05 -7.06 -24.06
CA GLY A 277 -41.37 -7.56 -25.25
C GLY A 277 -39.87 -7.21 -25.28
N ALA A 278 -39.51 -6.00 -24.84
CA ALA A 278 -38.11 -5.58 -24.71
C ALA A 278 -37.36 -6.42 -23.67
N ILE A 279 -37.95 -6.65 -22.49
CA ILE A 279 -37.39 -7.51 -21.44
C ILE A 279 -37.16 -8.92 -21.97
N ALA A 280 -38.17 -9.54 -22.59
CA ALA A 280 -38.05 -10.89 -23.15
C ALA A 280 -36.98 -10.98 -24.25
N GLY A 281 -36.89 -9.96 -25.11
CA GLY A 281 -35.84 -9.87 -26.13
C GLY A 281 -34.44 -9.74 -25.53
N ASN A 282 -34.28 -8.97 -24.47
CA ASN A 282 -33.03 -8.83 -23.73
C ASN A 282 -32.66 -10.11 -22.98
N GLU A 283 -33.63 -10.82 -22.38
CA GLU A 283 -33.42 -12.12 -21.74
C GLU A 283 -32.92 -13.18 -22.73
N ALA A 284 -33.45 -13.19 -23.96
CA ALA A 284 -32.97 -14.07 -25.02
C ALA A 284 -31.51 -13.78 -25.40
N LYS A 285 -31.14 -12.49 -25.53
CA LYS A 285 -29.74 -12.08 -25.78
C LYS A 285 -28.81 -12.46 -24.61
N ILE A 286 -29.26 -12.29 -23.37
CA ILE A 286 -28.50 -12.70 -22.18
C ILE A 286 -28.23 -14.21 -22.22
N ALA A 287 -29.22 -15.02 -22.60
CA ALA A 287 -29.04 -16.46 -22.74
C ALA A 287 -28.00 -16.81 -23.82
N GLU A 288 -28.02 -16.13 -24.96
CA GLU A 288 -27.01 -16.28 -26.01
C GLU A 288 -25.61 -15.89 -25.54
N PHE A 289 -25.47 -14.74 -24.86
CA PHE A 289 -24.20 -14.28 -24.32
C PHE A 289 -23.61 -15.25 -23.29
N ARG A 290 -24.45 -15.84 -22.42
CA ARG A 290 -23.99 -16.84 -21.44
C ARG A 290 -23.36 -18.08 -22.09
N LEU A 291 -23.78 -18.45 -23.31
CA LEU A 291 -23.17 -19.56 -24.06
C LEU A 291 -21.77 -19.23 -24.60
N GLN A 292 -21.40 -17.95 -24.71
CA GLN A 292 -20.06 -17.53 -25.13
C GLN A 292 -19.01 -17.63 -24.02
N ILE A 293 -19.44 -17.85 -22.77
CA ILE A 293 -18.54 -18.05 -21.64
C ILE A 293 -18.02 -19.49 -21.68
N PRO A 294 -16.69 -19.71 -21.69
CA PRO A 294 -16.12 -21.05 -21.68
C PRO A 294 -16.59 -21.87 -20.48
N SER A 295 -16.89 -23.16 -20.69
CA SER A 295 -17.40 -24.04 -19.62
C SER A 295 -16.37 -24.27 -18.49
N ASP A 296 -15.09 -24.15 -18.80
CA ASP A 296 -13.96 -24.27 -17.87
C ASP A 296 -13.65 -22.95 -17.13
N TRP A 297 -14.32 -21.83 -17.48
CA TRP A 297 -14.04 -20.50 -16.92
C TRP A 297 -13.95 -20.49 -15.39
N LYS A 298 -14.90 -21.15 -14.70
CA LYS A 298 -14.92 -21.19 -13.23
C LYS A 298 -13.67 -21.87 -12.65
N SER A 299 -13.17 -22.90 -13.33
CA SER A 299 -11.96 -23.62 -12.92
C SER A 299 -10.73 -22.76 -13.20
N THR A 300 -10.63 -22.18 -14.39
CA THR A 300 -9.52 -21.31 -14.81
C THR A 300 -9.41 -20.05 -13.94
N PHE A 301 -10.54 -19.40 -13.65
CA PHE A 301 -10.63 -18.27 -12.72
C PHE A 301 -10.20 -18.66 -11.31
N GLY A 302 -10.70 -19.79 -10.79
CA GLY A 302 -10.33 -20.28 -9.46
C GLY A 302 -8.83 -20.54 -9.34
N ALA A 303 -8.25 -21.25 -10.30
CA ALA A 303 -6.82 -21.56 -10.32
C ALA A 303 -5.95 -20.28 -10.36
N PHE A 304 -6.32 -19.29 -11.18
CA PHE A 304 -5.59 -18.02 -11.23
C PHE A 304 -5.76 -17.21 -9.95
N HIS A 305 -6.96 -17.20 -9.38
CA HIS A 305 -7.24 -16.51 -8.12
C HIS A 305 -6.47 -17.12 -6.93
N ASP A 306 -6.25 -18.43 -6.92
CA ASP A 306 -5.39 -19.09 -5.92
C ASP A 306 -3.93 -18.63 -6.02
N ILE A 307 -3.43 -18.37 -7.23
CA ILE A 307 -2.09 -17.80 -7.45
C ILE A 307 -2.03 -16.37 -6.89
N LEU A 308 -3.05 -15.54 -7.16
CA LEU A 308 -3.14 -14.18 -6.60
C LEU A 308 -3.17 -14.19 -5.06
N ASN A 309 -4.00 -15.06 -4.47
CA ASN A 309 -4.10 -15.23 -3.01
C ASN A 309 -2.77 -15.70 -2.40
N THR A 310 -2.00 -16.50 -3.12
CA THR A 310 -0.66 -16.94 -2.70
C THR A 310 0.30 -15.76 -2.63
N GLU A 311 0.29 -14.86 -3.61
CA GLU A 311 1.10 -13.64 -3.60
C GLU A 311 0.70 -12.69 -2.47
N GLU A 312 -0.61 -12.46 -2.30
CA GLU A 312 -1.11 -11.58 -1.24
C GLU A 312 -0.73 -12.11 0.14
N LYS A 313 -0.85 -13.43 0.34
CA LYS A 313 -0.41 -14.10 1.57
C LYS A 313 1.09 -13.97 1.78
N ALA A 314 1.91 -14.19 0.75
CA ALA A 314 3.36 -14.05 0.84
C ALA A 314 3.75 -12.63 1.27
N ARG A 315 3.12 -11.60 0.70
CA ARG A 315 3.34 -10.19 1.11
C ARG A 315 2.92 -9.94 2.55
N SER A 316 1.77 -10.44 2.97
CA SER A 316 1.29 -10.29 4.35
C SER A 316 2.22 -10.98 5.35
N ASP A 317 2.67 -12.20 5.04
CA ASP A 317 3.55 -13.00 5.87
C ASP A 317 4.94 -12.33 5.99
N TYR A 318 5.53 -11.87 4.87
CA TYR A 318 6.77 -11.09 4.89
C TYR A 318 6.66 -9.86 5.80
N ARG A 319 5.61 -9.06 5.63
CA ARG A 319 5.43 -7.83 6.40
C ARG A 319 5.31 -8.09 7.90
N ARG A 320 4.56 -9.13 8.28
CA ARG A 320 4.44 -9.57 9.68
C ARG A 320 5.79 -10.04 10.24
N LEU A 321 6.52 -10.84 9.47
CA LEU A 321 7.84 -11.35 9.86
C LEU A 321 8.87 -10.22 9.98
N ALA A 322 8.89 -9.29 9.04
CA ALA A 322 9.77 -8.14 9.05
C ALA A 322 9.50 -7.26 10.28
N ASP A 323 8.22 -6.98 10.54
CA ASP A 323 7.81 -6.17 11.68
C ASP A 323 8.19 -6.86 13.02
N ASN A 324 7.96 -8.16 13.14
CA ASN A 324 8.32 -8.92 14.34
C ASN A 324 9.84 -9.01 14.54
N THR A 325 10.59 -9.28 13.47
CA THR A 325 12.05 -9.40 13.49
C THR A 325 12.70 -8.10 13.92
N TYR A 326 12.32 -6.98 13.31
CA TYR A 326 12.84 -5.67 13.71
C TYR A 326 12.37 -5.27 15.12
N GLY A 327 11.12 -5.56 15.48
CA GLY A 327 10.59 -5.31 16.82
C GLY A 327 11.39 -6.04 17.92
N ALA A 328 11.87 -7.26 17.65
CA ALA A 328 12.73 -7.99 18.58
C ALA A 328 14.09 -7.30 18.80
N PHE A 329 14.70 -6.75 17.74
CA PHE A 329 15.92 -5.95 17.86
C PHE A 329 15.68 -4.65 18.65
N GLU A 330 14.54 -3.98 18.41
CA GLU A 330 14.18 -2.76 19.13
C GLU A 330 13.93 -3.03 20.62
N ASP A 331 13.21 -4.11 20.95
CA ASP A 331 12.96 -4.54 22.33
C ASP A 331 14.27 -4.94 23.03
N MET A 332 15.21 -5.56 22.32
CA MET A 332 16.54 -5.88 22.85
C MET A 332 17.37 -4.62 23.11
N ALA A 333 17.34 -3.63 22.21
CA ALA A 333 18.01 -2.34 22.43
C ALA A 333 17.42 -1.60 23.65
N LYS A 334 16.09 -1.59 23.80
CA LYS A 334 15.40 -1.02 24.98
C LYS A 334 15.74 -1.79 26.26
N PHE A 335 15.87 -3.11 26.19
CA PHE A 335 16.31 -3.94 27.32
C PHE A 335 17.71 -3.52 27.78
N LEU A 336 18.67 -3.39 26.85
CA LEU A 336 20.05 -3.00 27.15
C LEU A 336 20.14 -1.57 27.72
N ALA A 337 19.34 -0.64 27.20
CA ALA A 337 19.31 0.74 27.67
C ALA A 337 18.85 0.89 29.14
N SER A 338 18.11 -0.09 29.68
CA SER A 338 17.62 -0.07 31.06
C SER A 338 18.63 -0.55 32.12
N SER A 339 19.89 -0.78 31.73
CA SER A 339 20.94 -1.30 32.62
C SER A 339 21.14 -0.47 33.89
N SER A 340 21.29 0.85 33.78
CA SER A 340 21.53 1.74 34.94
C SER A 340 20.35 1.80 35.90
N GLU A 341 19.12 1.75 35.37
CA GLU A 341 17.90 1.76 36.18
C GLU A 341 17.67 0.41 36.87
N PHE A 342 18.10 -0.69 36.23
CA PHE A 342 18.04 -2.03 36.80
C PHE A 342 19.01 -2.19 37.98
N THR A 343 20.27 -1.75 37.82
CA THR A 343 21.29 -1.82 38.88
C THR A 343 20.98 -0.89 40.06
N ALA A 344 20.27 0.23 39.82
CA ALA A 344 19.86 1.14 40.89
C ALA A 344 18.87 0.52 41.91
N LEU A 345 18.30 -0.66 41.60
CA LEU A 345 17.39 -1.39 42.49
C LEU A 345 18.10 -2.47 43.33
N ASP A 346 19.42 -2.64 43.18
CA ASP A 346 20.22 -3.65 43.89
C ASP A 346 20.10 -3.55 45.42
N ASP A 347 20.35 -2.35 45.98
CA ASP A 347 20.27 -2.13 47.42
C ASP A 347 18.89 -2.50 47.99
N ARG A 348 17.83 -2.25 47.22
CA ARG A 348 16.45 -2.52 47.63
C ARG A 348 16.12 -4.01 47.64
N ILE A 349 16.62 -4.79 46.68
CA ILE A 349 16.35 -6.24 46.63
C ILE A 349 17.23 -7.01 47.62
N THR A 350 18.46 -6.54 47.84
CA THR A 350 19.42 -7.15 48.76
C THR A 350 19.01 -6.89 50.23
N ALA A 351 18.45 -5.71 50.53
CA ALA A 351 17.93 -5.39 51.86
C ALA A 351 16.74 -6.28 52.33
N LEU A 352 15.99 -6.88 51.39
CA LEU A 352 14.86 -7.76 51.72
C LEU A 352 15.29 -8.98 52.54
N LYS A 353 16.53 -9.47 52.38
CA LYS A 353 17.02 -10.64 53.12
C LYS A 353 16.94 -10.43 54.63
N SER A 354 17.47 -9.31 55.11
CA SER A 354 17.44 -8.96 56.54
C SER A 354 16.02 -8.64 57.03
N GLN A 355 15.18 -8.05 56.17
CA GLN A 355 13.81 -7.67 56.53
C GLN A 355 12.87 -8.88 56.63
N ILE A 356 13.09 -9.95 55.84
CA ILE A 356 12.29 -11.19 55.92
C ILE A 356 12.44 -11.87 57.29
N GLU A 357 13.61 -11.74 57.93
CA GLU A 357 13.91 -12.38 59.23
C GLU A 357 13.46 -11.54 60.44
N THR A 358 13.29 -10.22 60.27
CA THR A 358 13.09 -9.29 61.40
C THR A 358 11.76 -8.55 61.39
N ASP A 359 11.09 -8.43 60.23
CA ASP A 359 9.96 -7.51 60.05
C ASP A 359 8.61 -8.22 59.87
N ASN A 360 7.51 -7.46 59.95
CA ASN A 360 6.17 -8.01 59.72
C ASN A 360 5.96 -8.34 58.24
N LEU A 361 5.90 -9.64 57.92
CA LEU A 361 5.73 -10.16 56.55
C LEU A 361 4.54 -9.55 55.79
N LYS A 362 3.46 -9.14 56.46
CA LYS A 362 2.32 -8.47 55.80
C LYS A 362 2.67 -7.04 55.37
N THR A 363 3.42 -6.30 56.17
CA THR A 363 3.89 -4.95 55.83
C THR A 363 4.94 -5.03 54.72
N LEU A 364 5.91 -5.93 54.87
CA LEU A 364 6.96 -6.18 53.88
C LEU A 364 6.38 -6.65 52.53
N SER A 365 5.27 -7.39 52.53
CA SER A 365 4.58 -7.76 51.27
C SER A 365 4.13 -6.54 50.43
N LYS A 366 3.83 -5.39 51.05
CA LYS A 366 3.47 -4.16 50.31
C LYS A 366 4.71 -3.52 49.67
N GLU A 367 5.85 -3.59 50.34
CA GLU A 367 7.14 -3.10 49.83
C GLU A 367 7.67 -4.00 48.70
N VAL A 368 7.53 -5.32 48.83
CA VAL A 368 7.84 -6.25 47.74
C VAL A 368 6.93 -5.98 46.52
N LYS A 369 5.66 -5.61 46.75
CA LYS A 369 4.75 -5.22 45.67
C LYS A 369 5.19 -3.93 44.95
N THR A 370 5.68 -2.93 45.69
CA THR A 370 6.17 -1.68 45.07
C THR A 370 7.47 -1.92 44.32
N LEU A 371 8.39 -2.72 44.88
CA LEU A 371 9.62 -3.13 44.21
C LEU A 371 9.33 -3.92 42.93
N ALA A 372 8.39 -4.87 42.95
CA ALA A 372 7.95 -5.59 41.76
C ALA A 372 7.36 -4.65 40.70
N ALA A 373 6.63 -3.61 41.12
CA ALA A 373 6.10 -2.60 40.21
C ALA A 373 7.22 -1.74 39.59
N ASP A 374 8.26 -1.41 40.34
CA ASP A 374 9.42 -0.65 39.85
C ASP A 374 10.23 -1.46 38.84
N PHE A 375 10.55 -2.74 39.13
CA PHE A 375 11.12 -3.64 38.12
C PHE A 375 10.18 -3.81 36.92
N GLY A 376 8.86 -3.80 37.13
CA GLY A 376 7.88 -3.88 36.06
C GLY A 376 7.83 -2.68 35.10
N LYS A 377 8.40 -1.54 35.47
CA LYS A 377 8.57 -0.40 34.56
C LYS A 377 9.73 -0.63 33.58
N LEU A 378 10.68 -1.49 33.94
CA LEU A 378 11.87 -1.80 33.15
C LEU A 378 11.56 -2.97 32.20
N LYS A 379 11.97 -2.86 30.94
CA LYS A 379 11.93 -4.00 30.00
C LYS A 379 12.82 -5.16 30.47
N SER A 380 13.90 -4.85 31.19
CA SER A 380 14.79 -5.82 31.83
C SER A 380 14.26 -6.46 33.11
N GLY A 381 13.28 -5.83 33.78
CA GLY A 381 12.80 -6.28 35.08
C GLY A 381 11.68 -7.32 35.06
N GLY A 382 11.26 -7.81 33.89
CA GLY A 382 10.12 -8.73 33.76
C GLY A 382 10.26 -10.04 34.54
N GLU A 383 11.46 -10.63 34.51
CA GLU A 383 11.77 -11.89 35.21
C GLU A 383 11.83 -11.69 36.73
N VAL A 384 12.51 -10.63 37.18
CA VAL A 384 12.61 -10.23 38.58
C VAL A 384 11.23 -9.89 39.14
N LYS A 385 10.43 -9.11 38.40
CA LYS A 385 9.03 -8.81 38.74
C LYS A 385 8.23 -10.09 38.96
N SER A 386 8.29 -11.05 38.04
CA SER A 386 7.52 -12.29 38.16
C SER A 386 7.89 -13.07 39.42
N SER A 387 9.18 -13.12 39.77
CA SER A 387 9.66 -13.75 40.99
C SER A 387 9.27 -12.97 42.25
N LEU A 388 9.35 -11.63 42.23
CA LEU A 388 8.91 -10.78 43.34
C LEU A 388 7.40 -10.84 43.57
N GLU A 389 6.58 -10.98 42.52
CA GLU A 389 5.14 -11.20 42.65
C GLU A 389 4.81 -12.55 43.32
N LYS A 390 5.62 -13.59 43.05
CA LYS A 390 5.49 -14.89 43.74
C LYS A 390 5.89 -14.78 45.21
N LEU A 391 7.01 -14.10 45.49
CA LEU A 391 7.44 -13.77 46.85
C LEU A 391 6.35 -13.00 47.61
N GLN A 392 5.81 -11.94 47.01
CA GLN A 392 4.72 -11.14 47.56
C GLN A 392 3.49 -11.99 47.90
N LYS A 393 3.07 -12.87 47.00
CA LYS A 393 1.93 -13.79 47.22
C LYS A 393 2.20 -14.78 48.35
N ALA A 394 3.43 -15.28 48.49
CA ALA A 394 3.82 -16.18 49.57
C ALA A 394 3.70 -15.49 50.94
N MET A 395 4.11 -14.21 51.01
CA MET A 395 4.05 -13.39 52.23
C MET A 395 2.62 -12.93 52.60
N ALA A 396 1.75 -12.75 51.61
CA ALA A 396 0.36 -12.31 51.81
C ALA A 396 -0.59 -13.41 52.30
N LYS A 397 -0.13 -14.66 52.45
CA LYS A 397 -0.96 -15.78 52.95
C LYS A 397 -1.40 -15.55 54.39
N SER A 398 -2.54 -16.14 54.75
CA SER A 398 -3.11 -16.04 56.12
C SER A 398 -2.16 -16.60 57.20
N LYS A 399 -1.38 -17.64 56.86
CA LYS A 399 -0.24 -18.16 57.62
C LYS A 399 0.97 -18.28 56.68
N PRO A 400 1.89 -17.30 56.66
CA PRO A 400 3.09 -17.37 55.84
C PRO A 400 4.07 -18.40 56.40
N ASP A 401 4.62 -19.24 55.53
CA ASP A 401 5.71 -20.16 55.87
C ASP A 401 7.04 -19.49 55.56
N LEU A 402 7.87 -19.29 56.59
CA LEU A 402 9.16 -18.61 56.49
C LEU A 402 10.13 -19.36 55.55
N ALA A 403 10.07 -20.70 55.52
CA ALA A 403 10.91 -21.50 54.64
C ALA A 403 10.50 -21.33 53.17
N ALA A 404 9.20 -21.30 52.90
CA ALA A 404 8.68 -21.03 51.56
C ALA A 404 9.00 -19.61 51.09
N VAL A 405 8.85 -18.59 51.95
CA VAL A 405 9.19 -17.19 51.64
C VAL A 405 10.68 -17.04 51.32
N SER A 406 11.56 -17.66 52.13
CA SER A 406 13.01 -17.62 51.90
C SER A 406 13.42 -18.29 50.59
N ARG A 407 12.72 -19.37 50.19
CA ARG A 407 12.93 -20.03 48.89
C ARG A 407 12.47 -19.18 47.72
N GLU A 408 11.33 -18.51 47.81
CA GLU A 408 10.88 -17.59 46.74
C GLU A 408 11.79 -16.36 46.66
N TYR A 409 12.36 -15.90 47.78
CA TYR A 409 13.36 -14.84 47.79
C TYR A 409 14.66 -15.26 47.08
N SER A 410 15.17 -16.48 47.34
CA SER A 410 16.36 -16.96 46.63
C SER A 410 16.14 -17.09 45.12
N VAL A 411 14.93 -17.46 44.68
CA VAL A 411 14.55 -17.46 43.26
C VAL A 411 14.54 -16.04 42.68
N ALA A 412 14.01 -15.06 43.42
CA ALA A 412 14.04 -13.65 43.00
C ALA A 412 15.47 -13.10 42.91
N MET A 413 16.32 -13.43 43.89
CA MET A 413 17.73 -13.03 43.89
C MET A 413 18.49 -13.68 42.73
N THR A 414 18.28 -14.97 42.48
CA THR A 414 18.91 -15.67 41.33
C THR A 414 18.52 -15.00 40.01
N ALA A 415 17.26 -14.60 39.84
CA ALA A 415 16.82 -13.89 38.64
C ALA A 415 17.46 -12.50 38.50
N PHE A 416 17.71 -11.82 39.63
CA PHE A 416 18.40 -10.54 39.65
C PHE A 416 19.89 -10.68 39.34
N ASP A 417 20.57 -11.64 39.97
CA ASP A 417 21.99 -11.96 39.76
C ASP A 417 22.28 -12.32 38.30
N VAL A 418 21.40 -13.10 37.66
CA VAL A 418 21.49 -13.40 36.21
C VAL A 418 21.39 -12.11 35.38
N GLY A 419 20.52 -11.18 35.76
CA GLY A 419 20.41 -9.87 35.11
C GLY A 419 21.68 -9.02 35.27
N VAL A 420 22.24 -8.95 36.48
CA VAL A 420 23.48 -8.21 36.75
C VAL A 420 24.66 -8.81 35.98
N ALA A 421 24.86 -10.13 36.07
CA ALA A 421 25.92 -10.83 35.34
C ALA A 421 25.79 -10.66 33.81
N PHE A 422 24.55 -10.61 33.30
CA PHE A 422 24.30 -10.30 31.90
C PHE A 422 24.79 -8.90 31.51
N PHE A 423 24.47 -7.87 32.32
CA PHE A 423 24.88 -6.49 32.07
C PHE A 423 26.39 -6.28 32.19
N GLU A 424 27.06 -7.01 33.09
CA GLU A 424 28.51 -6.93 33.28
C GLU A 424 29.33 -7.68 32.22
N GLY A 425 28.75 -8.69 31.56
CA GLY A 425 29.44 -9.51 30.56
C GLY A 425 28.81 -9.42 29.16
N PRO A 426 27.88 -10.33 28.81
CA PRO A 426 27.34 -10.45 27.44
C PRO A 426 26.74 -9.17 26.84
N ALA A 427 26.16 -8.28 27.66
CA ALA A 427 25.49 -7.07 27.20
C ALA A 427 26.39 -6.14 26.37
N ALA A 428 27.68 -6.03 26.70
CA ALA A 428 28.63 -5.19 25.96
C ALA A 428 28.80 -5.67 24.51
N THR A 429 28.92 -6.98 24.32
CA THR A 429 29.05 -7.61 22.99
C THR A 429 27.78 -7.40 22.17
N ILE A 430 26.60 -7.62 22.78
CA ILE A 430 25.31 -7.43 22.09
C ILE A 430 25.13 -5.96 21.69
N THR A 431 25.45 -5.02 22.58
CA THR A 431 25.37 -3.59 22.30
C THR A 431 26.26 -3.19 21.13
N GLN A 432 27.49 -3.70 21.08
CA GLN A 432 28.41 -3.42 19.98
C GLN A 432 27.89 -3.97 18.65
N VAL A 433 27.39 -5.21 18.63
CA VAL A 433 26.81 -5.81 17.42
C VAL A 433 25.59 -5.01 16.97
N LEU A 434 24.67 -4.68 17.88
CA LEU A 434 23.48 -3.90 17.54
C LEU A 434 23.82 -2.54 16.97
N ALA A 435 24.80 -1.83 17.53
CA ALA A 435 25.24 -0.55 17.00
C ALA A 435 25.78 -0.66 15.56
N GLN A 436 26.36 -1.81 15.18
CA GLN A 436 26.85 -2.06 13.82
C GLN A 436 25.72 -2.38 12.84
N VAL A 437 24.71 -3.16 13.26
CA VAL A 437 23.64 -3.65 12.36
C VAL A 437 22.41 -2.74 12.30
N GLU A 438 22.16 -1.95 13.34
CA GLU A 438 20.96 -1.12 13.47
C GLU A 438 20.75 -0.17 12.28
N PRO A 439 21.77 0.54 11.73
CA PRO A 439 21.58 1.42 10.58
C PRO A 439 21.04 0.66 9.35
N GLN A 440 21.56 -0.54 9.10
CA GLN A 440 21.12 -1.39 7.98
C GLN A 440 19.74 -1.99 8.22
N LEU A 441 19.44 -2.40 9.47
CA LEU A 441 18.12 -2.90 9.85
C LEU A 441 17.04 -1.83 9.68
N LYS A 442 17.31 -0.58 10.09
CA LYS A 442 16.36 0.55 9.95
C LYS A 442 15.97 0.83 8.50
N VAL A 443 16.91 0.71 7.57
CA VAL A 443 16.65 1.00 6.15
C VAL A 443 16.12 -0.19 5.37
N SER A 444 16.10 -1.39 5.96
CA SER A 444 15.64 -2.62 5.29
C SER A 444 14.42 -3.22 5.98
N VAL A 445 14.60 -4.29 6.75
CA VAL A 445 13.57 -5.03 7.48
C VAL A 445 12.73 -4.12 8.39
N GLY A 446 13.37 -3.13 9.01
CA GLY A 446 12.76 -2.14 9.89
C GLY A 446 12.18 -0.92 9.19
N ALA A 447 12.26 -0.82 7.85
CA ALA A 447 11.86 0.39 7.12
C ALA A 447 10.42 0.82 7.42
N ARG A 448 9.51 -0.14 7.55
CA ARG A 448 8.08 0.09 7.85
C ARG A 448 7.82 0.71 9.22
N GLN A 449 8.75 0.57 10.16
CA GLN A 449 8.63 1.08 11.53
C GLN A 449 9.30 2.44 11.71
N GLN A 450 9.92 2.99 10.67
CA GLN A 450 10.50 4.33 10.72
C GLN A 450 9.43 5.38 10.47
N ASP A 451 9.63 6.58 11.01
CA ASP A 451 8.72 7.71 10.80
C ASP A 451 8.76 8.23 9.37
N LYS A 452 9.93 8.17 8.73
CA LYS A 452 10.19 8.73 7.40
C LYS A 452 11.04 7.80 6.54
N LEU A 453 10.85 7.91 5.23
CA LEU A 453 11.73 7.28 4.25
C LEU A 453 13.09 7.98 4.26
N THR A 454 14.15 7.20 4.10
CA THR A 454 15.46 7.75 3.74
C THR A 454 15.41 8.32 2.32
N ARG A 455 16.35 9.23 2.01
CA ARG A 455 16.45 9.82 0.67
C ARG A 455 16.59 8.76 -0.43
N GLU A 456 17.33 7.70 -0.17
CA GLU A 456 17.56 6.61 -1.12
C GLU A 456 16.28 5.79 -1.35
N GLN A 457 15.61 5.37 -0.28
CA GLN A 457 14.30 4.70 -0.37
C GLN A 457 13.28 5.57 -1.10
N ALA A 458 13.21 6.87 -0.78
CA ALA A 458 12.28 7.79 -1.42
C ALA A 458 12.54 7.92 -2.93
N LEU A 459 13.81 7.99 -3.37
CA LEU A 459 14.16 8.04 -4.79
C LEU A 459 13.84 6.73 -5.52
N SER A 460 14.14 5.58 -4.90
CA SER A 460 13.83 4.26 -5.45
C SER A 460 12.33 4.04 -5.57
N ILE A 461 11.57 4.35 -4.52
CA ILE A 461 10.11 4.22 -4.50
C ILE A 461 9.47 5.21 -5.48
N ALA A 462 10.00 6.43 -5.62
CA ALA A 462 9.52 7.38 -6.61
C ALA A 462 9.69 6.86 -8.05
N ALA A 463 10.80 6.18 -8.33
CA ALA A 463 11.04 5.55 -9.62
C ALA A 463 10.05 4.39 -9.86
N CYS A 464 9.98 3.43 -8.95
CA CYS A 464 9.08 2.27 -9.05
C CYS A 464 7.60 2.70 -9.19
N SER A 465 7.14 3.65 -8.38
CA SER A 465 5.74 4.13 -8.39
C SER A 465 5.40 5.02 -9.59
N SER A 466 6.38 5.39 -10.42
CA SER A 466 6.14 6.20 -11.62
C SER A 466 5.58 5.38 -12.79
N HIS A 467 5.77 4.06 -12.77
CA HIS A 467 5.27 3.14 -13.78
C HIS A 467 3.80 2.80 -13.54
N HIS A 468 3.02 2.65 -14.63
CA HIS A 468 1.67 2.13 -14.52
C HIS A 468 1.72 0.64 -14.21
N ARG A 469 0.99 0.21 -13.17
CA ARG A 469 0.87 -1.20 -12.81
C ARG A 469 -0.45 -1.73 -13.35
N ASP A 470 -0.42 -2.76 -14.19
CA ASP A 470 -1.66 -3.40 -14.60
C ASP A 470 -2.23 -4.24 -13.45
N VAL A 471 -3.41 -3.84 -12.96
CA VAL A 471 -4.16 -4.56 -11.92
C VAL A 471 -5.39 -5.25 -12.48
N SER A 472 -5.62 -5.22 -13.79
CA SER A 472 -6.79 -5.79 -14.46
C SER A 472 -6.98 -7.28 -14.18
N LEU A 473 -5.87 -8.01 -13.99
CA LEU A 473 -5.89 -9.45 -13.71
C LEU A 473 -6.51 -9.80 -12.35
N ASN A 474 -6.63 -8.82 -11.45
CA ASN A 474 -7.24 -8.99 -10.13
C ASN A 474 -8.78 -8.86 -10.18
N PHE A 475 -9.35 -8.39 -11.28
CA PHE A 475 -10.75 -7.96 -11.36
C PHE A 475 -11.69 -8.92 -12.07
#